data_AF-A0A7V5WL62-F1
#
_entry.id   AF-A0A7V5WL62-F1
#
_cell.length_a   1.000
_cell.length_b   1.000
_cell.length_c   1.000
_cell.angle_alpha   90.00
_cell.angle_beta   90.00
_cell.angle_gamma   90.00
#
_symmetry.space_group_name_H-M   'P 1'
#
loop_
_entity.id
_entity.type
_entity.pdbx_description
1 polymer ?
#
loop_
_entity_poly.entity_id
_entity_poly.type
_entity_poly.pdbx_seq_one_letter_code
_entity_poly.pdbx_strand_id
1 'polypeptide(L)'
;MKHRSEHCVLWFGYAVVCLVYGVWIVYLGLDNFSMVHDGYHQAGAQLHPEQVGKAALRELVEECREEAAAPGHPGPDGESYEFLDDPCLLQPAAAVEERQKIVKKRLLGEQGRAWRKLMLFYLSFGIVFLVLPMLTLYLALAFFLWLWRNLRIIR
;
A
#
# COMPACT_ATOMS: atom_id res chain seq x y z
N MET A 1 47.81 27.15 -8.72
CA MET A 1 46.58 27.45 -7.98
C MET A 1 45.29 27.28 -8.82
N LYS A 2 45.29 27.55 -10.13
CA LYS A 2 44.10 27.46 -11.01
C LYS A 2 43.44 26.07 -11.07
N HIS A 3 44.22 24.99 -11.06
CA HIS A 3 43.73 23.60 -11.13
C HIS A 3 42.93 23.13 -9.90
N ARG A 4 43.12 23.75 -8.72
CA ARG A 4 42.44 23.35 -7.47
C ARG A 4 41.02 23.93 -7.38
N SER A 5 40.75 25.02 -8.10
CA SER A 5 39.46 25.70 -8.19
C SER A 5 38.43 24.90 -9.01
N GLU A 6 38.85 24.32 -10.13
CA GLU A 6 37.94 23.61 -11.05
C GLU A 6 37.39 22.31 -10.46
N HIS A 7 38.21 21.57 -9.71
CA HIS A 7 37.72 20.41 -8.97
C HIS A 7 36.69 20.80 -7.91
N CYS A 8 36.89 21.90 -7.19
CA CYS A 8 35.98 22.33 -6.12
C CYS A 8 34.57 22.67 -6.67
N VAL A 9 34.51 23.33 -7.83
CA VAL A 9 33.24 23.65 -8.51
C VAL A 9 32.52 22.38 -9.00
N LEU A 10 33.27 21.40 -9.50
CA LEU A 10 32.72 20.11 -9.97
C LEU A 10 32.14 19.28 -8.82
N TRP A 11 32.83 19.23 -7.68
CA TRP A 11 32.35 18.54 -6.47
C TRP A 11 31.13 19.24 -5.87
N PHE A 12 31.10 20.58 -5.85
CA PHE A 12 29.92 21.33 -5.40
C PHE A 12 28.73 21.12 -6.32
N GLY A 13 28.92 21.17 -7.64
CA GLY A 13 27.85 20.90 -8.61
C GLY A 13 27.28 19.49 -8.47
N TYR A 14 28.16 18.50 -8.32
CA TYR A 14 27.74 17.11 -8.08
C TYR A 14 26.96 16.97 -6.76
N ALA A 15 27.44 17.57 -5.67
CA ALA A 15 26.76 17.53 -4.37
C ALA A 15 25.35 18.15 -4.44
N VAL A 16 25.20 19.29 -5.13
CA VAL A 16 23.89 19.94 -5.32
C VAL A 16 22.96 19.05 -6.14
N VAL A 17 23.44 18.43 -7.22
CA VAL A 17 22.63 17.49 -8.02
C VAL A 17 22.21 16.28 -7.21
N CYS A 18 23.10 15.70 -6.39
CA CYS A 18 22.76 14.61 -5.49
C CYS A 18 21.71 15.01 -4.45
N LEU A 19 21.81 16.22 -3.89
CA LEU A 19 20.82 16.74 -2.94
C LEU A 19 19.46 16.96 -3.60
N VAL A 20 19.41 17.59 -4.78
CA VAL A 20 18.16 17.81 -5.52
C VAL A 20 17.53 16.48 -5.92
N TYR A 21 18.35 15.51 -6.38
CA TYR A 21 17.89 14.17 -6.69
C TYR A 21 17.34 13.43 -5.47
N GLY A 22 18.04 13.53 -4.33
CA GLY A 22 17.58 12.97 -3.06
C GLY A 22 16.26 13.56 -2.60
N VAL A 23 16.14 14.90 -2.62
CA VAL A 23 14.89 15.61 -2.29
C VAL A 23 13.75 15.21 -3.24
N TRP A 24 14.03 15.10 -4.53
CA TRP A 24 13.05 14.68 -5.54
C TRP A 24 12.56 13.24 -5.31
N ILE A 25 13.47 12.30 -5.03
CA ILE A 25 13.12 10.92 -4.67
C ILE A 25 12.30 10.88 -3.41
N VAL A 26 12.72 11.59 -2.36
CA VAL A 26 12.02 11.60 -1.08
C VAL A 26 10.63 12.19 -1.25
N TYR A 27 10.49 13.27 -2.03
CA TYR A 27 9.20 13.88 -2.33
C TYR A 27 8.27 12.92 -3.08
N LEU A 28 8.73 12.32 -4.18
CA LEU A 28 7.93 11.34 -4.94
C LEU A 28 7.65 10.08 -4.12
N GLY A 29 8.58 9.67 -3.27
CA GLY A 29 8.43 8.55 -2.37
C GLY A 29 7.33 8.82 -1.35
N LEU A 30 7.41 9.92 -0.60
CA LEU A 30 6.53 10.21 0.54
C LEU A 30 5.04 10.24 0.17
N ASP A 31 4.67 10.88 -0.94
CA ASP A 31 3.27 10.94 -1.38
C ASP A 31 2.72 9.58 -1.82
N ASN A 32 3.55 8.75 -2.46
CA ASN A 32 3.14 7.42 -2.86
C ASN A 32 3.17 6.43 -1.69
N PHE A 33 4.12 6.60 -0.75
CA PHE A 33 4.23 5.79 0.44
C PHE A 33 3.04 6.04 1.37
N SER A 34 2.62 7.28 1.59
CA SER A 34 1.46 7.58 2.44
C SER A 34 0.20 6.89 1.92
N MET A 35 -0.09 6.99 0.62
CA MET A 35 -1.27 6.36 0.02
C MET A 35 -1.28 4.83 0.17
N VAL A 36 -0.15 4.16 -0.06
CA VAL A 36 -0.07 2.69 0.03
C VAL A 36 -0.06 2.22 1.50
N HIS A 37 0.59 2.98 2.38
CA HIS A 37 0.69 2.66 3.80
C HIS A 37 -0.65 2.88 4.52
N ASP A 38 -1.40 3.92 4.17
CA ASP A 38 -2.76 4.16 4.67
C ASP A 38 -3.70 3.02 4.26
N GLY A 39 -3.63 2.58 3.00
CA GLY A 39 -4.40 1.42 2.53
C GLY A 39 -4.08 0.13 3.29
N TYR A 40 -2.82 -0.11 3.62
CA TYR A 40 -2.42 -1.25 4.46
C TYR A 40 -2.88 -1.10 5.90
N HIS A 41 -2.74 0.09 6.48
CA HIS A 41 -3.12 0.36 7.87
C HIS A 41 -4.63 0.30 8.06
N GLN A 42 -5.40 0.77 7.08
CA GLN A 42 -6.85 0.67 7.05
C GLN A 42 -7.29 -0.79 6.92
N ALA A 43 -6.66 -1.59 6.05
CA ALA A 43 -6.92 -3.02 5.97
C ALA A 43 -6.62 -3.71 7.32
N GLY A 44 -5.50 -3.36 7.97
CA GLY A 44 -5.14 -3.87 9.29
C GLY A 44 -6.11 -3.45 10.40
N ALA A 45 -6.64 -2.23 10.36
CA ALA A 45 -7.63 -1.75 11.33
C ALA A 45 -8.94 -2.55 11.25
N GLN A 46 -9.34 -2.98 10.04
CA GLN A 46 -10.51 -3.84 9.84
C GLN A 46 -10.35 -5.25 10.43
N LEU A 47 -9.12 -5.71 10.66
CA LEU A 47 -8.84 -6.97 11.35
C LEU A 47 -8.98 -6.89 12.88
N HIS A 48 -9.26 -5.72 13.46
CA HIS A 48 -9.53 -5.63 14.88
C HIS A 48 -10.76 -6.46 15.25
N PRO A 49 -10.69 -7.26 16.34
CA PRO A 49 -11.74 -8.21 16.70
C PRO A 49 -13.10 -7.54 16.88
N GLU A 50 -13.13 -6.29 17.34
CA GLU A 50 -14.34 -5.50 17.46
C GLU A 50 -14.96 -5.11 16.10
N GLN A 51 -14.13 -4.78 15.11
CA GLN A 51 -14.61 -4.46 13.75
C GLN A 51 -15.06 -5.73 13.01
N VAL A 52 -14.34 -6.84 13.16
CA VAL A 52 -14.74 -8.14 12.62
C VAL A 52 -16.08 -8.58 13.21
N GLY A 53 -16.28 -8.39 14.52
CA GLY A 53 -17.55 -8.68 15.18
C GLY A 53 -18.71 -7.83 14.66
N LYS A 54 -18.50 -6.51 14.52
CA LYS A 54 -19.51 -5.59 13.94
C LYS A 54 -19.82 -5.92 12.48
N ALA A 55 -18.82 -6.25 11.68
CA ALA A 55 -19.00 -6.63 10.28
C ALA A 55 -19.77 -7.95 10.14
N ALA A 56 -19.42 -8.97 10.92
CA ALA A 56 -20.14 -10.25 10.94
C ALA A 56 -21.60 -10.08 11.37
N LEU A 57 -21.86 -9.28 12.40
CA LEU A 57 -23.23 -8.98 12.85
C LEU A 57 -24.02 -8.24 11.77
N ARG A 58 -23.40 -7.28 11.09
CA ARG A 58 -24.04 -6.51 10.02
C ARG A 58 -24.42 -7.39 8.82
N GLU A 59 -23.51 -8.25 8.35
CA GLU A 59 -23.80 -9.19 7.26
C GLU A 59 -24.95 -10.13 7.63
N LEU A 60 -24.98 -10.62 8.87
CA LEU A 60 -26.04 -11.48 9.40
C LEU A 60 -27.41 -10.77 9.48
N VAL A 61 -27.43 -9.49 9.86
CA VAL A 61 -28.66 -8.68 9.92
C VAL A 61 -29.17 -8.38 8.51
N GLU A 62 -28.28 -8.06 7.57
CA GLU A 62 -28.64 -7.83 6.17
C GLU A 62 -29.22 -9.10 5.53
N GLU A 63 -28.59 -10.26 5.74
CA GLU A 63 -29.08 -11.55 5.23
C GLU A 63 -30.46 -11.90 5.80
N CYS A 64 -30.69 -11.68 7.10
CA CYS A 64 -31.99 -11.87 7.75
C CYS A 64 -33.08 -10.93 7.19
N ARG A 65 -32.73 -9.67 6.91
CA ARG A 65 -33.68 -8.71 6.32
C ARG A 65 -34.00 -9.01 4.85
N GLU A 66 -33.03 -9.48 4.08
CA GLU A 66 -33.26 -9.92 2.69
C GLU A 66 -34.17 -11.14 2.62
N GLU A 67 -33.99 -12.12 3.52
CA GLU A 67 -34.87 -13.28 3.62
C GLU A 67 -36.29 -12.90 4.04
N ALA A 68 -36.44 -11.96 4.98
CA ALA A 68 -37.75 -11.45 5.40
C ALA A 68 -38.45 -10.63 4.30
N ALA A 69 -37.69 -10.00 3.39
CA ALA A 69 -38.21 -9.23 2.27
C ALA A 69 -38.47 -10.06 1.00
N ALA A 70 -38.16 -11.37 1.01
CA ALA A 70 -38.33 -12.24 -0.14
C ALA A 70 -39.82 -12.48 -0.48
N PRO A 71 -40.22 -12.44 -1.77
CA PRO A 71 -41.62 -12.59 -2.18
C PRO A 71 -42.12 -14.02 -1.87
N GLY A 72 -42.97 -14.13 -0.84
CA GLY A 72 -43.54 -15.40 -0.37
C GLY A 72 -43.56 -15.58 1.14
N HIS A 73 -42.88 -14.74 1.91
CA HIS A 73 -43.02 -14.67 3.37
C HIS A 73 -44.09 -13.64 3.75
N PRO A 74 -45.00 -13.96 4.71
CA PRO A 74 -45.86 -12.95 5.30
C PRO A 74 -44.96 -11.99 6.08
N GLY A 75 -44.67 -10.84 5.46
CA GLY A 75 -43.92 -9.78 6.14
C GLY A 75 -44.68 -9.37 7.41
N PRO A 76 -43.99 -9.13 8.53
CA PRO A 76 -44.64 -8.61 9.73
C PRO A 76 -45.35 -7.31 9.35
N ASP A 77 -46.63 -7.28 9.71
CA ASP A 77 -47.59 -6.26 9.32
C ASP A 77 -47.08 -4.88 9.69
N GLY A 78 -46.57 -4.11 8.72
CA GLY A 78 -46.64 -2.64 8.63
C GLY A 78 -46.38 -1.76 9.86
N GLU A 79 -45.81 -2.27 10.95
CA GLU A 79 -45.51 -1.49 12.15
C GLU A 79 -44.06 -1.04 12.10
N SER A 80 -43.85 0.25 12.28
CA SER A 80 -42.53 0.85 12.38
C SER A 80 -41.87 0.37 13.67
N TYR A 81 -41.16 -0.75 13.60
CA TYR A 81 -40.34 -1.21 14.71
C TYR A 81 -39.22 -0.19 14.95
N GLU A 82 -39.26 0.47 16.10
CA GLU A 82 -38.12 1.19 16.63
C GLU A 82 -36.89 0.27 16.60
N PHE A 83 -35.73 0.84 16.29
CA PHE A 83 -34.45 0.17 16.01
C PHE A 83 -33.95 -0.81 17.11
N LEU A 84 -34.66 -0.92 18.23
CA LEU A 84 -34.38 -1.77 19.39
C LEU A 84 -35.11 -3.12 19.38
N ASP A 85 -36.19 -3.28 18.61
CA ASP A 85 -37.00 -4.52 18.55
C ASP A 85 -36.88 -5.25 17.19
N ASP A 86 -35.77 -5.06 16.46
CA ASP A 86 -35.55 -5.77 15.21
C ASP A 86 -35.15 -7.24 15.51
N PRO A 87 -35.99 -8.25 15.20
CA PRO A 87 -35.72 -9.65 15.51
C PRO A 87 -34.44 -10.15 14.84
N CYS A 88 -34.00 -9.49 13.76
CA CYS A 88 -32.73 -9.79 13.08
C CYS A 88 -31.49 -9.37 13.88
N LEU A 89 -31.61 -8.53 14.91
CA LEU A 89 -30.50 -8.15 15.80
C LEU A 89 -30.20 -9.23 16.87
N LEU A 90 -31.19 -10.08 17.22
CA LEU A 90 -31.01 -11.20 18.13
C LEU A 90 -30.43 -12.42 17.40
N GLN A 91 -29.17 -12.32 16.99
CA GLN A 91 -28.44 -13.44 16.40
C GLN A 91 -27.83 -14.34 17.49
N PRO A 92 -27.94 -15.68 17.38
CA PRO A 92 -27.31 -16.59 18.33
C PRO A 92 -25.79 -16.45 18.27
N ALA A 93 -25.14 -16.40 19.44
CA ALA A 93 -23.69 -16.17 19.55
C ALA A 93 -22.85 -17.16 18.72
N ALA A 94 -23.32 -18.40 18.56
CA ALA A 94 -22.69 -19.42 17.73
C ALA A 94 -22.67 -19.04 16.23
N ALA A 95 -23.76 -18.48 15.69
CA ALA A 95 -23.83 -18.04 14.29
C ALA A 95 -22.93 -16.82 14.04
N VAL A 96 -22.85 -15.91 15.01
CA VAL A 96 -21.94 -14.76 14.95
C VAL A 96 -20.48 -15.23 14.94
N GLU A 97 -20.10 -16.21 15.77
CA GLU A 97 -18.73 -16.73 15.83
C GLU A 97 -18.31 -17.44 14.52
N GLU A 98 -19.21 -18.22 13.90
CA GLU A 98 -18.94 -18.83 12.60
C GLU A 98 -18.75 -17.80 11.51
N ARG A 99 -19.61 -16.77 11.45
CA ARG A 99 -19.49 -15.68 10.49
C ARG A 99 -18.23 -14.84 10.72
N GLN A 100 -17.85 -14.58 11.97
CA GLN A 100 -16.57 -13.94 12.30
C GLN A 100 -15.37 -14.70 11.73
N LYS A 101 -15.35 -16.04 11.76
CA LYS A 101 -14.27 -16.84 11.18
C LYS A 101 -14.18 -16.67 9.66
N ILE A 102 -15.31 -16.56 8.97
CA ILE A 102 -15.38 -16.35 7.52
C ILE A 102 -14.91 -14.94 7.16
N VAL A 103 -15.46 -13.91 7.84
CA VAL A 103 -15.08 -12.50 7.64
C VAL A 103 -13.59 -12.31 7.91
N LYS A 104 -13.07 -12.88 9.00
CA LYS A 104 -11.64 -12.84 9.34
C LYS A 104 -10.76 -13.46 8.24
N LYS A 105 -11.15 -14.60 7.67
CA LYS A 105 -10.41 -15.22 6.55
C LYS A 105 -10.41 -14.33 5.31
N ARG A 106 -11.53 -13.68 4.98
CA ARG A 106 -11.62 -12.74 3.85
C ARG A 106 -10.70 -11.53 4.07
N LEU A 107 -10.78 -10.90 5.24
CA LEU A 107 -9.96 -9.74 5.60
C LEU A 107 -8.46 -10.06 5.63
N LEU A 108 -8.06 -11.25 6.13
CA LEU A 108 -6.67 -11.72 6.04
C LEU A 108 -6.20 -11.86 4.58
N GLY A 109 -7.08 -12.34 3.69
CA GLY A 109 -6.80 -12.43 2.26
C GLY A 109 -6.58 -11.06 1.62
N GLU A 110 -7.39 -10.07 1.98
CA GLU A 110 -7.26 -8.68 1.52
C GLU A 110 -5.99 -8.02 2.05
N GLN A 111 -5.68 -8.20 3.33
CA GLN A 111 -4.42 -7.73 3.92
C GLN A 111 -3.20 -8.35 3.22
N GLY A 112 -3.24 -9.65 2.91
CA GLY A 112 -2.18 -10.32 2.16
C GLY A 112 -2.02 -9.81 0.72
N ARG A 113 -3.11 -9.34 0.09
CA ARG A 113 -3.06 -8.69 -1.23
C ARG A 113 -2.50 -7.26 -1.13
N ALA A 114 -2.90 -6.51 -0.11
CA ALA A 114 -2.35 -5.18 0.18
C ALA A 114 -0.85 -5.24 0.50
N TRP A 115 -0.42 -6.21 1.30
CA TRP A 115 0.99 -6.46 1.61
C TRP A 115 1.81 -6.79 0.36
N ARG A 116 1.27 -7.60 -0.55
CA ARG A 116 1.94 -7.88 -1.83
C ARG A 116 2.12 -6.63 -2.69
N LYS A 117 1.11 -5.76 -2.76
CA LYS A 117 1.23 -4.47 -3.46
C LYS A 117 2.28 -3.58 -2.82
N LEU A 118 2.31 -3.50 -1.48
CA LEU A 118 3.33 -2.76 -0.73
C LEU A 118 4.74 -3.28 -1.06
N MET A 119 4.94 -4.60 -1.03
CA MET A 119 6.24 -5.20 -1.37
C MET A 119 6.67 -4.95 -2.81
N LEU A 120 5.74 -5.06 -3.77
CA LEU A 120 6.02 -4.73 -5.17
C LEU A 120 6.39 -3.26 -5.35
N PHE A 121 5.74 -2.36 -4.62
CA PHE A 121 6.06 -0.93 -4.62
C PHE A 121 7.47 -0.67 -4.07
N TYR A 122 7.83 -1.24 -2.93
CA TYR A 122 9.19 -1.12 -2.38
C TYR A 122 10.25 -1.69 -3.33
N LEU A 123 9.97 -2.85 -3.93
CA LEU A 123 10.89 -3.49 -4.88
C LEU A 123 11.11 -2.60 -6.11
N SER A 124 10.05 -2.12 -6.75
CA SER A 124 10.14 -1.28 -7.94
C SER A 124 10.77 0.07 -7.62
N PHE A 125 10.41 0.68 -6.50
CA PHE A 125 11.02 1.92 -6.02
C PHE A 125 12.52 1.74 -5.80
N GLY A 126 12.94 0.69 -5.08
CA GLY A 126 14.36 0.40 -4.87
C GLY A 126 15.12 0.17 -6.17
N ILE A 127 14.55 -0.58 -7.11
CA ILE A 127 15.20 -0.84 -8.40
C ILE A 127 15.36 0.46 -9.22
N VAL A 128 14.28 1.23 -9.37
CA VAL A 128 14.26 2.41 -10.25
C VAL A 128 15.07 3.57 -9.67
N PHE A 129 15.01 3.79 -8.35
CA PHE A 129 15.59 4.97 -7.72
C PHE A 129 16.94 4.73 -7.02
N LEU A 130 17.33 3.48 -6.75
CA LEU A 130 18.63 3.17 -6.16
C LEU A 130 19.52 2.37 -7.11
N VAL A 131 19.01 1.28 -7.70
CA VAL A 131 19.83 0.36 -8.50
C VAL A 131 20.14 0.94 -9.88
N LEU A 132 19.11 1.37 -10.62
CA LEU A 132 19.26 1.90 -11.98
C LEU A 132 20.24 3.09 -12.04
N PRO A 133 20.15 4.11 -11.16
CA PRO A 133 21.04 5.27 -11.20
C PRO A 133 22.48 4.88 -10.92
N MET A 134 22.72 4.00 -9.94
CA MET A 134 24.06 3.49 -9.61
C MET A 134 24.65 2.68 -10.75
N LEU A 135 23.85 1.82 -11.39
CA LEU A 135 24.25 1.07 -12.57
C LEU A 135 24.60 2.02 -13.73
N THR A 136 23.79 3.06 -13.94
CA THR A 136 24.01 4.04 -15.01
C THR A 136 25.30 4.82 -14.79
N LEU A 137 25.56 5.26 -13.55
CA LEU A 137 26.82 5.90 -13.15
C LEU A 137 28.02 4.98 -13.35
N TYR A 138 27.91 3.73 -12.93
CA TYR A 138 28.95 2.73 -13.13
C TYR A 138 29.28 2.52 -14.61
N LEU A 139 28.26 2.34 -15.46
CA LEU A 139 28.43 2.18 -16.91
C LEU A 139 29.04 3.42 -17.55
N ALA A 140 28.62 4.62 -17.14
CA ALA A 140 29.21 5.87 -17.61
C ALA A 140 30.70 5.96 -17.27
N LEU A 141 31.08 5.66 -16.02
CA LEU A 141 32.48 5.64 -15.59
C LEU A 141 33.31 4.60 -16.36
N ALA A 142 32.78 3.39 -16.53
CA ALA A 142 33.42 2.35 -17.31
C ALA A 142 33.63 2.79 -18.77
N PHE A 143 32.63 3.43 -19.37
CA PHE A 143 32.72 3.99 -20.72
C PHE A 143 33.78 5.08 -20.82
N PHE A 144 33.85 6.02 -19.87
CA PHE A 144 34.90 7.06 -19.85
C PHE A 144 36.29 6.47 -19.71
N LEU A 145 36.49 5.47 -18.84
CA LEU A 145 37.77 4.78 -18.69
C LEU A 145 38.18 4.06 -19.97
N TRP A 146 37.24 3.37 -20.62
CA TRP A 146 37.47 2.71 -21.90
C TRP A 146 37.85 3.71 -22.99
N LEU A 147 37.10 4.80 -23.11
CA LEU A 147 37.31 5.83 -24.12
C LEU A 147 38.66 6.54 -23.91
N TRP A 148 39.03 6.82 -22.66
CA TRP A 148 40.34 7.37 -22.31
C TRP A 148 41.46 6.41 -22.67
N ARG A 149 41.31 5.12 -22.39
CA ARG A 149 42.30 4.09 -22.78
C ARG A 149 42.48 4.02 -24.29
N ASN A 150 41.38 4.10 -25.05
CA ASN A 150 41.41 4.01 -26.51
C ASN A 150 42.03 5.26 -27.16
N LEU A 151 41.67 6.46 -26.69
CA LEU A 151 42.28 7.71 -27.15
C LEU A 151 43.78 7.79 -26.86
N ARG A 152 44.24 7.16 -25.77
CA ARG A 152 45.66 7.11 -25.40
C ARG A 152 46.50 6.19 -26.30
N ILE A 153 45.87 5.30 -27.07
CA ILE A 153 46.55 4.39 -28.02
C ILE A 153 46.74 5.07 -29.38
N ILE A 154 45.94 6.09 -29.70
CA ILE A 154 45.96 6.80 -30.98
C ILE A 154 46.93 8.01 -30.96
N ARG A 155 47.43 8.39 -29.78
CA ARG A 155 48.38 9.51 -29.58
C ARG A 155 49.75 8.99 -29.19
#